data_AF-A0AA86SZ99-F1
#
_entry.id   AF-A0AA86SZ99-F1
#
_cell.length_a   1.000
_cell.length_b   1.000
_cell.length_c   1.000
_cell.angle_alpha   90.00
_cell.angle_beta   90.00
_cell.angle_gamma   90.00
#
_symmetry.space_group_name_H-M   'P 1'
#
loop_
_entity.id
_entity.type
_entity.pdbx_description
1 polymer ?
#
loop_
_entity_poly.entity_id
_entity_poly.type
_entity_poly.pdbx_seq_one_letter_code
_entity_poly.pdbx_strand_id
1 'polypeptide(L)'
;MVQDAEGVLVANIGSYMGGVDLWQNEDDNYDNFDQQSMHDKVLEVVSISGTWHLGKLQVGLSRARRLAQGQSIKIQLFAMFPVQIDGEPWFQKPCTISITHHGQAFMLKRVAEEPLGPASAIIAEVLENAETHNVINASQKRALLHEMALRLS
;
A
#
# COMPACT_ATOMS: atom_id res chain seq x y z
N MET A 1 2.75 22.59 -11.52
CA MET A 1 3.28 21.21 -11.57
C MET A 1 3.71 20.84 -10.17
N VAL A 2 3.50 19.59 -9.75
CA VAL A 2 4.14 19.09 -8.52
C VAL A 2 5.63 19.09 -8.80
N GLN A 3 6.39 19.87 -8.02
CA GLN A 3 7.84 19.98 -8.20
C GLN A 3 8.47 18.58 -8.11
N ASP A 4 9.35 18.24 -9.05
CA ASP A 4 10.08 16.97 -9.13
C ASP A 4 9.23 15.70 -9.38
N ALA A 5 8.01 15.82 -9.90
CA ALA A 5 7.20 14.67 -10.34
C ALA A 5 7.44 14.34 -11.82
N GLU A 6 7.78 13.09 -12.11
CA GLU A 6 7.90 12.54 -13.48
C GLU A 6 6.68 11.70 -13.89
N GLY A 7 5.87 11.29 -12.90
CA GLY A 7 4.63 10.54 -13.13
C GLY A 7 3.57 10.84 -12.08
N VAL A 8 2.31 10.71 -12.47
CA VAL A 8 1.14 10.76 -11.59
C VAL A 8 0.40 9.44 -11.72
N LEU A 9 0.01 8.88 -10.60
CA LEU A 9 -0.75 7.64 -10.53
C LEU A 9 -2.06 7.88 -9.78
N VAL A 10 -3.15 7.36 -10.32
CA VAL A 10 -4.47 7.34 -9.69
C VAL A 10 -4.81 5.88 -9.39
N ALA A 11 -5.01 5.55 -8.12
CA ALA A 11 -5.28 4.20 -7.66
C ALA A 11 -6.70 4.07 -7.11
N ASN A 12 -7.31 2.91 -7.36
CA ASN A 12 -8.55 2.45 -6.70
C ASN A 12 -8.27 1.27 -5.75
N ILE A 13 -7.13 0.60 -5.90
CA ILE A 13 -6.69 -0.52 -5.05
C ILE A 13 -5.32 -0.20 -4.45
N GLY A 14 -5.03 -0.77 -3.29
CA GLY A 14 -3.81 -0.46 -2.54
C GLY A 14 -2.52 -1.10 -3.00
N SER A 15 -2.49 -1.61 -4.22
CA SER A 15 -1.31 -2.26 -4.77
C SER A 15 -1.08 -1.86 -6.20
N TYR A 16 0.16 -1.52 -6.52
CA TYR A 16 0.64 -1.23 -7.86
C TYR A 16 1.86 -2.10 -8.22
N MET A 17 2.02 -2.42 -9.51
CA MET A 17 3.22 -3.01 -10.12
C MET A 17 4.00 -4.00 -9.23
N GLY A 18 3.49 -5.23 -9.11
CA GLY A 18 4.15 -6.28 -8.32
C GLY A 18 3.84 -6.26 -6.82
N GLY A 19 2.83 -5.49 -6.39
CA GLY A 19 2.32 -5.50 -5.02
C GLY A 19 2.80 -4.35 -4.14
N VAL A 20 3.35 -3.29 -4.74
CA VAL A 20 3.82 -2.10 -4.03
C VAL A 20 2.64 -1.32 -3.47
N ASP A 21 2.64 -1.06 -2.16
CA ASP A 21 1.71 -0.13 -1.53
C ASP A 21 2.21 1.30 -1.72
N LEU A 22 1.41 2.12 -2.39
CA LEU A 22 1.75 3.51 -2.71
C LEU A 22 1.11 4.51 -1.73
N TRP A 23 0.17 4.09 -0.90
CA TRP A 23 -0.61 4.98 -0.04
C TRP A 23 -0.18 4.93 1.42
N GLN A 24 0.35 3.79 1.88
CA GLN A 24 0.86 3.66 3.24
C GLN A 24 2.06 4.57 3.51
N ASN A 25 1.97 5.31 4.61
CA ASN A 25 3.03 6.14 5.12
C ASN A 25 3.04 6.02 6.64
N GLU A 26 3.96 5.25 7.21
CA GLU A 26 4.00 4.96 8.66
C GLU A 26 4.25 6.21 9.52
N ASP A 27 4.65 7.33 8.91
CA ASP A 27 4.78 8.64 9.58
C ASP A 27 3.47 9.44 9.46
N ASP A 28 2.38 8.91 10.02
CA ASP A 28 1.07 9.56 10.01
C ASP A 28 0.96 10.64 11.11
N ASN A 29 1.01 11.91 10.70
CA ASN A 29 0.25 13.00 11.35
C ASN A 29 0.23 14.35 10.61
N TYR A 30 0.94 14.51 9.48
CA TYR A 30 1.04 15.81 8.81
C TYR A 30 0.15 15.98 7.58
N ASP A 31 -0.34 14.88 6.99
CA ASP A 31 -1.22 14.96 5.82
C ASP A 31 -2.65 14.62 6.23
N ASN A 32 -3.60 15.50 5.92
CA ASN A 32 -5.02 15.35 6.27
C ASN A 32 -5.75 14.39 5.30
N PHE A 33 -5.17 13.20 5.07
CA PHE A 33 -5.68 12.16 4.19
C PHE A 33 -6.24 10.98 4.99
N ASP A 34 -7.26 10.33 4.44
CA ASP A 34 -7.86 9.14 5.03
C ASP A 34 -7.08 7.89 4.64
N GLN A 35 -7.24 6.83 5.45
CA GLN A 35 -6.74 5.50 5.09
C GLN A 35 -7.40 5.03 3.80
N GLN A 36 -6.59 4.53 2.86
CA GLN A 36 -7.10 3.99 1.60
C GLN A 36 -8.04 2.81 1.83
N SER A 37 -9.11 2.77 1.03
CA SER A 37 -10.01 1.63 0.94
C SER A 37 -10.59 1.51 -0.47
N MET A 38 -10.58 0.30 -1.06
CA MET A 38 -11.25 0.08 -2.35
C MET A 38 -12.79 0.05 -2.26
N HIS A 39 -13.35 0.22 -1.07
CA HIS A 39 -14.79 0.10 -0.79
C HIS A 39 -15.49 1.44 -0.54
N ASP A 40 -14.74 2.53 -0.39
CA ASP A 40 -15.27 3.86 -0.04
C ASP A 40 -15.58 4.75 -1.26
N LYS A 41 -15.21 4.28 -2.46
CA LYS A 41 -15.35 4.98 -3.76
C LYS A 41 -14.47 6.24 -3.85
N VAL A 42 -13.43 6.32 -3.04
CA VAL A 42 -12.39 7.34 -3.07
C VAL A 42 -11.23 6.81 -3.91
N LEU A 43 -10.61 7.70 -4.68
CA LEU A 43 -9.42 7.41 -5.46
C LEU A 43 -8.21 8.12 -4.85
N GLU A 44 -7.10 7.42 -4.77
CA GLU A 44 -5.82 7.93 -4.29
C GLU A 44 -4.98 8.47 -5.43
N VAL A 45 -4.42 9.67 -5.27
CA VAL A 45 -3.53 10.28 -6.26
C VAL A 45 -2.15 10.46 -5.66
N VAL A 46 -1.13 9.89 -6.30
CA VAL A 46 0.28 10.00 -5.89
C VAL A 46 1.17 10.49 -7.02
N SER A 47 2.30 11.11 -6.68
CA SER A 47 3.38 11.41 -7.64
C SER A 47 4.60 10.55 -7.42
N ILE A 48 5.31 10.30 -8.53
CA ILE A 48 6.55 9.53 -8.60
C ILE A 48 7.62 10.37 -9.31
N SER A 49 8.82 10.45 -8.75
CA SER A 49 9.95 11.24 -9.27
C SER A 49 10.93 10.45 -10.17
N GLY A 50 10.43 9.45 -10.91
CA GLY A 50 11.21 8.68 -11.89
C GLY A 50 11.47 7.22 -11.55
N THR A 51 12.25 6.54 -12.40
CA THR A 51 12.46 5.08 -12.34
C THR A 51 13.25 4.63 -11.11
N TRP A 52 14.26 5.40 -10.69
CA TRP A 52 14.98 5.11 -9.45
C TRP A 52 14.07 5.22 -8.22
N HIS A 53 13.15 6.19 -8.23
CA HIS A 53 12.15 6.32 -7.18
C HIS A 53 11.23 5.09 -7.13
N LEU A 54 10.74 4.61 -8.28
CA LEU A 54 9.97 3.37 -8.39
C LEU A 54 10.73 2.14 -7.87
N GLY A 55 12.00 1.99 -8.23
CA GLY A 55 12.82 0.87 -7.75
C GLY A 55 12.94 0.85 -6.23
N LYS A 56 13.14 2.02 -5.61
CA LYS A 56 13.15 2.13 -4.14
C LYS A 56 11.79 1.88 -3.49
N LEU A 57 10.68 2.30 -4.12
CA LEU A 57 9.33 1.99 -3.66
C LEU A 57 9.11 0.48 -3.59
N GLN A 58 9.55 -0.25 -4.62
CA GLN A 58 9.39 -1.71 -4.71
C GLN A 58 10.12 -2.48 -3.60
N VAL A 59 11.24 -1.95 -3.10
CA VAL A 59 12.01 -2.56 -2.01
C VAL A 59 11.76 -1.91 -0.64
N GLY A 60 10.77 -1.01 -0.53
CA GLY A 60 10.43 -0.36 0.73
C GLY A 60 11.44 0.70 1.22
N LEU A 61 12.33 1.19 0.35
CA LEU A 61 13.33 2.22 0.68
C LEU A 61 12.90 3.65 0.32
N SER A 62 11.67 3.82 -0.16
CA SER A 62 11.07 5.13 -0.47
C SER A 62 9.56 5.05 -0.32
N ARG A 63 8.89 6.21 -0.35
CA ARG A 63 7.43 6.34 -0.27
C ARG A 63 6.92 7.25 -1.36
N ALA A 64 5.73 6.96 -1.90
CA ALA A 64 5.14 7.82 -2.91
C ALA A 64 4.60 9.08 -2.24
N ARG A 65 4.66 10.20 -2.95
CA ARG A 65 4.12 11.46 -2.42
C ARG A 65 2.62 11.49 -2.67
N ARG A 66 1.83 11.47 -1.59
CA ARG A 66 0.36 11.67 -1.63
C ARG A 66 0.04 13.08 -2.11
N LEU A 67 -0.85 13.20 -3.08
CA LEU A 67 -1.26 14.47 -3.68
C LEU A 67 -2.70 14.84 -3.37
N ALA A 68 -3.60 13.87 -3.47
CA ALA A 68 -5.03 14.07 -3.28
C ALA A 68 -5.75 12.74 -3.01
N GLN A 69 -6.93 12.85 -2.40
CA GLN A 69 -7.96 11.83 -2.36
C GLN A 69 -9.28 12.42 -2.81
N GLY A 70 -10.10 11.66 -3.53
CA GLY A 70 -11.46 12.09 -3.86
C GLY A 70 -12.24 11.14 -4.73
N GLN A 71 -13.56 11.34 -4.76
CA GLN A 71 -14.50 10.52 -5.55
C GLN A 71 -14.49 10.84 -7.05
N SER A 72 -13.97 12.01 -7.42
CA SER A 72 -13.88 12.49 -8.80
C SER A 72 -12.56 13.21 -9.02
N ILE A 73 -11.69 12.62 -9.84
CA ILE A 73 -10.39 13.18 -10.19
C ILE A 73 -10.44 13.77 -11.60
N LYS A 74 -10.01 15.03 -11.75
CA LYS A 74 -9.84 15.67 -13.06
C LYS A 74 -8.38 15.97 -13.30
N ILE A 75 -7.83 15.42 -14.39
CA ILE A 75 -6.45 15.64 -14.82
C ILE A 75 -6.49 16.41 -16.14
N GLN A 76 -5.95 17.62 -16.14
CA GLN A 76 -5.80 18.41 -17.35
C GLN A 76 -4.41 18.21 -17.94
N LEU A 77 -4.37 17.68 -19.16
CA LEU A 77 -3.16 17.47 -19.94
C LEU A 77 -3.00 18.60 -20.95
N PHE A 78 -1.91 19.34 -20.84
CA PHE A 78 -1.58 20.46 -21.74
C PHE A 78 -0.68 20.05 -22.91
N ALA A 79 -0.12 18.85 -22.87
CA ALA A 79 0.75 18.27 -23.88
C ALA A 79 0.38 16.80 -24.12
N MET A 80 1.01 16.18 -25.12
CA MET A 80 0.85 14.75 -25.35
C MET A 80 1.65 13.97 -24.30
N PHE A 81 1.01 13.02 -23.61
CA PHE A 81 1.64 12.20 -22.57
C PHE A 81 1.46 10.70 -22.83
N PRO A 82 2.44 9.86 -22.46
CA PRO A 82 2.20 8.43 -22.33
C PRO A 82 1.25 8.19 -21.15
N VAL A 83 0.22 7.39 -21.37
CA VAL A 83 -0.77 7.01 -20.36
C VAL A 83 -0.95 5.50 -20.41
N GLN A 84 -1.23 4.88 -19.27
CA GLN A 84 -1.58 3.46 -19.18
C GLN A 84 -2.73 3.31 -18.18
N ILE A 85 -3.68 2.42 -18.49
CA ILE A 85 -4.74 1.98 -17.57
C ILE A 85 -4.69 0.46 -17.51
N ASP A 86 -4.54 -0.11 -16.31
CA ASP A 86 -4.59 -1.55 -16.03
C ASP A 86 -3.78 -2.46 -16.99
N GLY A 87 -2.71 -1.92 -17.57
CA GLY A 87 -1.82 -2.65 -18.49
C GLY A 87 -1.86 -2.19 -19.95
N GLU A 88 -2.84 -1.38 -20.34
CA GLU A 88 -3.04 -0.93 -21.72
C GLU A 88 -2.46 0.48 -21.95
N PRO A 89 -1.32 0.63 -22.67
CA PRO A 89 -0.67 1.92 -22.88
C PRO A 89 -1.15 2.63 -24.16
N TRP A 90 -1.17 3.97 -24.14
CA TRP A 90 -1.36 4.81 -25.32
C TRP A 90 -0.73 6.20 -25.16
N PHE A 91 -0.61 6.94 -26.25
CA PHE A 91 -0.26 8.37 -26.21
C PHE A 91 -1.54 9.22 -26.20
N GLN A 92 -1.78 9.90 -25.09
CA GLN A 92 -2.93 10.79 -24.92
C GLN A 92 -2.59 12.20 -25.41
N LYS A 93 -3.32 12.71 -26.40
CA LYS A 93 -3.27 14.11 -26.82
C LYS A 93 -3.78 15.04 -25.70
N PRO A 94 -3.44 16.34 -25.69
CA PRO A 94 -3.97 17.31 -24.73
C PRO A 94 -5.48 17.20 -24.57
N CYS A 95 -5.94 17.00 -23.34
CA CYS A 95 -7.34 16.79 -23.00
C CYS A 95 -7.59 17.00 -21.50
N THR A 96 -8.83 16.86 -21.07
CA THR A 96 -9.16 16.69 -19.65
C THR A 96 -9.65 15.25 -19.44
N ILE A 97 -8.94 14.50 -18.63
CA ILE A 97 -9.34 13.16 -18.19
C ILE A 97 -10.18 13.33 -16.93
N SER A 98 -11.38 12.75 -16.91
CA SER A 98 -12.24 12.69 -15.72
C SER A 98 -12.36 11.23 -15.28
N ILE A 99 -12.00 10.96 -14.03
CA ILE A 99 -11.99 9.63 -13.44
C ILE A 99 -12.96 9.64 -12.27
N THR A 100 -13.94 8.74 -12.32
CA THR A 100 -14.99 8.59 -11.32
C THR A 100 -15.30 7.12 -11.13
N HIS A 101 -15.70 6.74 -9.93
CA HIS A 101 -16.20 5.40 -9.67
C HIS A 101 -17.49 5.12 -10.48
N HIS A 102 -17.47 4.09 -11.33
CA HIS A 102 -18.63 3.72 -12.18
C HIS A 102 -19.51 2.64 -11.51
N GLY A 103 -18.91 1.59 -10.96
CA GLY A 103 -19.64 0.46 -10.40
C GLY A 103 -18.75 -0.39 -9.51
N GLN A 104 -19.36 -1.29 -8.73
CA GLN A 104 -18.66 -2.13 -7.76
C GLN A 104 -19.09 -3.57 -7.98
N ALA A 105 -18.11 -4.47 -8.06
CA ALA A 105 -18.33 -5.89 -8.19
C ALA A 105 -17.94 -6.62 -6.90
N PHE A 106 -18.65 -7.70 -6.60
CA PHE A 106 -18.23 -8.61 -5.54
C PHE A 106 -17.10 -9.50 -6.06
N MET A 107 -15.94 -9.36 -5.45
CA MET A 107 -14.75 -10.14 -5.79
C MET A 107 -14.46 -11.12 -4.66
N LEU A 108 -14.01 -12.33 -5.02
CA LEU A 108 -13.47 -13.26 -4.04
C LEU A 108 -12.17 -12.68 -3.50
N LYS A 109 -12.16 -12.37 -2.20
CA LYS A 109 -10.93 -12.05 -1.48
C LYS A 109 -10.44 -13.33 -0.82
N ARG A 110 -9.14 -13.62 -0.92
CA ARG A 110 -8.54 -14.59 0.00
C ARG A 110 -8.90 -14.12 1.41
N VAL A 111 -9.46 -15.03 2.22
CA VAL A 111 -9.47 -14.81 3.67
C VAL A 111 -7.99 -14.81 4.03
N ALA A 112 -7.39 -13.63 4.00
CA ALA A 112 -6.15 -13.45 4.70
C ALA A 112 -6.50 -13.89 6.12
N GLU A 113 -5.89 -14.98 6.60
CA GLU A 113 -5.45 -14.95 7.98
C GLU A 113 -4.89 -13.55 8.15
N GLU A 114 -5.44 -12.75 9.08
CA GLU A 114 -4.81 -11.48 9.43
C GLU A 114 -3.32 -11.73 9.44
N PRO A 115 -2.49 -10.90 8.78
CA PRO A 115 -1.08 -11.15 8.79
C PRO A 115 -0.72 -11.19 10.26
N LEU A 116 -0.48 -12.39 10.76
CA LEU A 116 -0.07 -12.61 12.13
C LEU A 116 1.29 -11.94 12.34
N GLY A 117 1.89 -11.29 11.34
CA GLY A 117 3.11 -10.49 11.45
C GLY A 117 3.19 -9.65 12.72
N PRO A 118 2.28 -8.68 12.99
CA PRO A 118 2.37 -7.87 14.20
C PRO A 118 2.14 -8.70 15.48
N ALA A 119 1.12 -9.56 15.51
CA ALA A 119 0.80 -10.35 16.69
C ALA A 119 1.87 -11.43 17.00
N SER A 120 2.42 -12.08 15.99
CA SER A 120 3.47 -13.09 16.08
C SER A 120 4.82 -12.48 16.42
N ALA A 121 5.12 -11.29 15.89
CA ALA A 121 6.27 -10.50 16.32
C ALA A 121 6.15 -10.11 17.81
N ILE A 122 5.00 -9.57 18.22
CA ILE A 122 4.75 -9.22 19.63
C ILE A 122 4.87 -10.46 20.53
N ILE A 123 4.28 -11.59 20.14
CA ILE A 123 4.34 -12.80 20.96
C ILE A 123 5.77 -13.39 20.99
N ALA A 124 6.49 -13.37 19.87
CA ALA A 124 7.89 -13.80 19.84
C ALA A 124 8.76 -12.93 20.76
N GLU A 125 8.58 -11.60 20.73
CA GLU A 125 9.25 -10.65 21.60
C GLU A 125 8.89 -10.90 23.08
N VAL A 126 7.61 -11.10 23.41
CA VAL A 126 7.17 -11.41 24.78
C VAL A 126 7.79 -12.72 25.28
N LEU A 127 7.84 -13.76 24.45
CA LEU A 127 8.44 -15.05 24.81
C LEU A 127 9.96 -14.96 24.97
N GLU A 128 10.63 -14.17 24.14
CA GLU A 128 12.07 -13.90 24.27
C GLU A 128 12.39 -13.10 25.53
N ASN A 129 11.57 -12.09 25.83
CA ASN A 129 11.71 -11.30 27.05
C ASN A 129 11.46 -12.15 28.31
N ALA A 130 10.46 -13.04 28.27
CA ALA A 130 10.16 -13.97 29.36
C ALA A 130 11.29 -15.00 29.60
N GLU A 131 11.94 -15.49 28.54
CA GLU A 131 13.11 -16.37 28.67
C GLU A 131 14.30 -15.62 29.28
N THR A 132 14.57 -14.40 28.80
CA THR A 132 15.66 -13.53 29.30
C THR A 132 15.51 -13.24 30.79
N HIS A 133 14.27 -13.04 31.25
CA HIS A 133 13.96 -12.78 32.66
C HIS A 133 13.74 -14.06 33.49
N ASN A 134 14.02 -15.25 32.94
CA ASN A 134 13.82 -16.55 33.59
C ASN A 134 12.39 -16.80 34.08
N VAL A 135 11.38 -16.15 33.47
CA VAL A 135 9.96 -16.44 33.70
C VAL A 135 9.58 -17.77 33.06
N ILE A 136 10.18 -18.08 31.90
CA ILE A 136 10.11 -19.37 31.23
C ILE A 136 11.51 -19.86 30.88
N ASN A 137 11.66 -21.16 30.66
CA ASN A 137 12.91 -21.74 30.16
C ASN A 137 12.87 -22.00 28.64
N ALA A 138 14.03 -22.36 28.07
CA ALA A 138 14.18 -22.59 26.64
C ALA A 138 13.32 -23.73 26.07
N SER A 139 12.93 -24.72 26.88
CA SER A 139 12.05 -25.80 26.43
C SER A 139 10.58 -25.37 26.42
N GLN A 140 10.16 -24.58 27.42
CA GLN A 140 8.83 -23.96 27.47
C GLN A 140 8.63 -22.97 26.31
N LYS A 141 9.63 -22.11 26.02
CA LYS A 141 9.59 -21.21 24.85
C LYS A 141 9.37 -21.98 23.55
N ARG A 142 10.16 -23.03 23.32
CA ARG A 142 10.05 -23.87 22.11
C ARG A 142 8.68 -24.56 22.00
N ALA A 143 8.14 -25.07 23.11
CA ALA A 143 6.82 -25.70 23.11
C ALA A 143 5.71 -24.69 22.79
N LEU A 144 5.77 -23.48 23.36
CA LEU A 144 4.80 -22.42 23.09
C LEU A 144 4.85 -21.94 21.64
N LEU A 145 6.05 -21.71 21.09
CA LEU A 145 6.22 -21.34 19.68
C LEU A 145 5.71 -22.43 18.73
N HIS A 146 5.94 -23.71 19.06
CA HIS A 146 5.46 -24.83 18.27
C HIS A 146 3.93 -24.96 18.31
N GLU A 147 3.31 -24.86 19.49
CA GLU A 147 1.85 -24.87 19.64
C GLU A 147 1.19 -23.69 18.91
N MET A 148 1.82 -22.51 18.97
CA MET A 148 1.38 -21.37 18.18
C MET A 148 1.45 -21.66 16.68
N ALA A 149 2.57 -22.17 16.18
CA ALA A 149 2.71 -22.50 14.77
C ALA A 149 1.63 -23.47 14.27
N LEU A 150 1.18 -24.41 15.12
CA LEU A 150 0.09 -25.35 14.81
C LEU A 150 -1.31 -24.74 14.85
N ARG A 151 -1.54 -23.69 15.66
CA ARG A 151 -2.84 -23.01 15.77
C ARG A 151 -2.99 -21.85 14.79
N LEU A 152 -1.88 -21.43 14.21
CA LEU A 152 -1.77 -20.34 13.25
C LEU A 152 -1.61 -20.85 11.81
N SER A 153 -1.81 -22.16 11.57
CA SER A 153 -1.84 -22.84 10.26
C SER A 153 -3.23 -23.33 9.94
#